data_AF-A0A2R5GVW6-F1
#
_entry.id   AF-A0A2R5GVW6-F1
#
_cell.length_a   1.000
_cell.length_b   1.000
_cell.length_c   1.000
_cell.angle_alpha   90.00
_cell.angle_beta   90.00
_cell.angle_gamma   90.00
#
_symmetry.space_group_name_H-M   'P 1'
#
loop_
_entity.id
_entity.type
_entity.pdbx_description
1 polymer ?
#
loop_
_entity_poly.entity_id
_entity_poly.type
_entity_poly.pdbx_seq_one_letter_code
_entity_poly.pdbx_strand_id
1 'polypeptide(L)'
;MDFSAGKAPAWAWSVGTVVAYLGLYTAYSKTEKKLKSDGLLDVVAVRKSADHSAVEMNKVLALAGLTTLGVSLSPYAIDVVDTPYDLTVASTVMLSVHSMYSVYKYYGSPNIPEASSFLNIVEDAKSESSSGQVAFKRKVSVLTGMAAAGILDAWLLGFMPMSYGSAISALTLGTLHFYFMEVTYNGSLAVRPFGFLAFAVPIVSGIGLAVRYLTN
;
A
#
# COMPACT_ATOMS: atom_id res chain seq x y z
N MET A 1 -23.65 30.12 5.71
CA MET A 1 -22.19 30.16 5.53
C MET A 1 -21.84 29.03 4.61
N ASP A 2 -21.45 29.37 3.39
CA ASP A 2 -21.04 28.40 2.38
C ASP A 2 -19.60 27.99 2.72
N PHE A 3 -19.45 26.88 3.44
CA PHE A 3 -18.14 26.27 3.71
C PHE A 3 -17.78 25.36 2.54
N SER A 4 -17.76 25.91 1.31
CA SER A 4 -17.13 25.21 0.19
C SER A 4 -15.62 25.19 0.45
N ALA A 5 -15.17 24.28 1.31
CA ALA A 5 -13.76 23.96 1.43
C ALA A 5 -13.28 23.65 0.01
N GLY A 6 -12.35 24.47 -0.50
CA GLY A 6 -11.81 24.26 -1.84
C GLY A 6 -11.27 22.84 -1.98
N LYS A 7 -11.48 22.22 -3.14
CA LYS A 7 -10.91 20.90 -3.45
C LYS A 7 -9.39 20.97 -3.30
N ALA A 8 -8.81 19.95 -2.68
CA ALA A 8 -7.36 19.91 -2.50
C ALA A 8 -6.68 19.61 -3.85
N PRO A 9 -5.58 20.31 -4.20
CA PRO A 9 -4.74 19.91 -5.30
C PRO A 9 -4.21 18.49 -5.12
N ALA A 10 -4.18 17.69 -6.19
CA ALA A 10 -3.67 16.32 -6.13
C ALA A 10 -2.28 16.20 -5.48
N TRP A 11 -1.35 17.10 -5.81
CA TRP A 11 -0.01 17.13 -5.22
C TRP A 11 -0.05 17.40 -3.71
N ALA A 12 -0.94 18.29 -3.26
CA ALA A 12 -1.07 18.65 -1.85
C ALA A 12 -1.63 17.47 -1.05
N TRP A 13 -2.57 16.73 -1.64
CA TRP A 13 -3.08 15.49 -1.05
C TRP A 13 -1.98 14.42 -0.92
N SER A 14 -1.22 14.16 -2.00
CA SER A 14 -0.15 13.16 -1.97
C SER A 14 0.93 13.52 -0.95
N VAL A 15 1.42 14.76 -0.96
CA VAL A 15 2.42 15.24 0.01
C VAL A 15 1.87 15.18 1.44
N GLY A 16 0.64 15.64 1.66
CA GLY A 16 -0.01 15.59 2.96
C GLY A 16 -0.14 14.16 3.49
N THR A 17 -0.50 13.21 2.63
CA THR A 17 -0.60 11.78 2.98
C THR A 17 0.77 11.20 3.33
N VAL A 18 1.82 11.50 2.55
CA VAL A 18 3.20 11.06 2.85
C VAL A 18 3.68 11.65 4.17
N VAL A 19 3.48 12.95 4.40
CA VAL A 19 3.85 13.62 5.67
C VAL A 19 3.08 13.03 6.85
N ALA A 20 1.79 12.74 6.69
CA ALA A 20 0.99 12.10 7.72
C ALA A 20 1.50 10.70 8.07
N TYR A 21 1.81 9.86 7.08
CA TYR A 21 2.43 8.56 7.35
C TYR A 21 3.83 8.70 7.94
N LEU A 22 4.64 9.62 7.43
CA LEU A 22 5.96 9.88 7.99
C LEU A 22 5.84 10.26 9.47
N GLY A 23 5.00 11.22 9.84
CA GLY A 23 4.80 11.65 11.22
C GLY A 23 4.12 10.61 12.11
N LEU A 24 3.00 10.04 11.69
CA LEU A 24 2.15 9.21 12.56
C LEU A 24 2.49 7.73 12.51
N TYR A 25 2.98 7.22 11.39
CA TYR A 25 3.38 5.82 11.28
C TYR A 25 4.81 5.60 11.77
N THR A 26 5.79 6.44 11.41
CA THR A 26 7.19 6.21 11.84
C THR A 26 7.42 6.59 13.31
N ALA A 27 6.74 7.62 13.82
CA ALA A 27 6.84 7.98 15.24
C ALA A 27 6.17 6.97 16.18
N TYR A 28 5.27 6.11 15.71
CA TYR A 28 4.54 5.21 16.60
C TYR A 28 5.41 4.04 17.10
N SER A 29 5.70 4.03 18.41
CA SER A 29 6.40 2.92 19.08
C SER A 29 5.46 1.73 19.26
N LYS A 30 5.78 0.59 18.61
CA LYS A 30 5.01 -0.66 18.77
C LYS A 30 5.10 -1.23 20.20
N THR A 31 6.19 -0.95 20.91
CA THR A 31 6.44 -1.44 22.28
C THR A 31 5.64 -0.64 23.29
N GLU A 32 5.72 0.69 23.22
CA GLU A 32 5.10 1.58 24.22
C GLU A 32 3.70 2.04 23.84
N LYS A 33 3.24 1.70 22.63
CA LYS A 33 1.91 2.05 22.10
C LYS A 33 1.62 3.56 22.13
N LYS A 34 2.65 4.38 21.91
CA LYS A 34 2.59 5.86 21.92
C LYS A 34 3.42 6.45 20.79
N LEU A 35 3.10 7.67 20.40
CA LEU A 35 3.91 8.45 19.47
C LEU A 35 5.19 8.93 20.18
N LYS A 36 6.33 8.68 19.54
CA LYS A 36 7.67 9.08 19.97
C LYS A 36 8.38 9.74 18.80
N SER A 37 8.72 11.02 18.97
CA SER A 37 9.44 11.80 17.95
C SER A 37 10.77 11.16 17.54
N ASP A 38 11.41 10.40 18.43
CA ASP A 38 12.64 9.68 18.11
C ASP A 38 12.50 8.77 16.88
N GLY A 39 11.39 8.05 16.73
CA GLY A 39 11.18 7.18 15.56
C GLY A 39 11.12 7.96 14.25
N LEU A 40 10.54 9.16 14.27
CA LEU A 40 10.52 10.07 13.12
C LEU A 40 11.91 10.65 12.85
N LEU A 41 12.61 11.11 13.88
CA LEU A 41 13.96 11.66 13.77
C LEU A 41 14.97 10.61 13.30
N ASP A 42 14.80 9.36 13.68
CA ASP A 42 15.63 8.25 13.21
C ASP A 42 15.59 8.10 11.68
N VAL A 43 14.43 8.40 11.07
CA VAL A 43 14.22 8.33 9.62
C VAL A 43 14.62 9.63 8.93
N VAL A 44 14.10 10.78 9.39
CA VAL A 44 14.31 12.08 8.72
C VAL A 44 15.74 12.60 8.89
N ALA A 45 16.32 12.43 10.07
CA ALA A 45 17.70 12.84 10.35
C ALA A 45 18.70 11.69 10.21
N VAL A 46 18.26 10.52 9.71
CA VAL A 46 19.12 9.36 9.41
C VAL A 46 19.97 8.93 10.62
N ARG A 47 19.45 9.05 11.85
CA ARG A 47 20.23 8.85 13.09
C ARG A 47 20.70 7.41 13.29
N LYS A 48 19.99 6.43 12.72
CA LYS A 48 20.34 4.99 12.81
C LYS A 48 21.26 4.55 11.67
N SER A 49 20.76 4.63 10.44
CA SER A 49 21.52 4.38 9.22
C SER A 49 20.72 4.81 7.99
N ALA A 50 21.42 5.04 6.87
CA ALA A 50 20.79 5.29 5.58
C ALA A 50 19.88 4.13 5.16
N ASP A 51 20.32 2.89 5.41
CA ASP A 51 19.53 1.69 5.09
C ASP A 51 18.22 1.62 5.89
N HIS A 52 18.28 1.88 7.20
CA HIS A 52 17.08 1.92 8.04
C HIS A 52 16.08 2.97 7.56
N SER A 53 16.58 4.16 7.23
CA SER A 53 15.76 5.28 6.77
C SER A 53 15.11 4.98 5.42
N ALA A 54 15.87 4.39 4.49
CA ALA A 54 15.35 3.96 3.19
C ALA A 54 14.26 2.89 3.33
N VAL A 55 14.44 1.91 4.24
CA VAL A 55 13.44 0.88 4.53
C VAL A 55 12.15 1.48 5.10
N GLU A 56 12.23 2.41 6.06
CA GLU A 56 11.03 3.05 6.61
C GLU A 56 10.35 3.98 5.59
N MET A 57 11.12 4.74 4.80
CA MET A 57 10.58 5.57 3.71
C MET A 57 9.87 4.71 2.65
N ASN A 58 10.42 3.54 2.31
CA ASN A 58 9.79 2.61 1.39
C ASN A 58 8.42 2.13 1.90
N LYS A 59 8.27 1.90 3.21
CA LYS A 59 6.98 1.56 3.83
C LYS A 59 6.02 2.74 3.81
N VAL A 60 6.51 3.95 4.10
CA VAL A 60 5.70 5.18 4.03
C VAL A 60 5.15 5.37 2.61
N LEU A 61 5.97 5.18 1.58
CA LEU A 61 5.55 5.28 0.18
C LEU A 61 4.51 4.22 -0.19
N ALA A 62 4.67 2.97 0.25
CA ALA A 62 3.66 1.93 0.05
C ALA A 62 2.30 2.32 0.67
N LEU A 63 2.31 2.72 1.94
CA LEU A 63 1.09 3.06 2.67
C LEU A 63 0.42 4.31 2.08
N ALA A 64 1.20 5.37 1.85
CA ALA A 64 0.70 6.60 1.26
C ALA A 64 0.20 6.38 -0.17
N GLY A 65 0.92 5.60 -0.98
CA GLY A 65 0.52 5.20 -2.32
C GLY A 65 -0.82 4.48 -2.33
N LEU A 66 -0.98 3.43 -1.51
CA LEU A 66 -2.21 2.65 -1.46
C LEU A 66 -3.41 3.46 -0.94
N THR A 67 -3.21 4.30 0.10
CA THR A 67 -4.26 5.21 0.58
C THR A 67 -4.65 6.24 -0.48
N THR A 68 -3.67 6.82 -1.15
CA THR A 68 -3.89 7.82 -2.21
C THR A 68 -4.64 7.21 -3.39
N LEU A 69 -4.30 5.98 -3.78
CA LEU A 69 -4.99 5.21 -4.82
C LEU A 69 -6.46 4.96 -4.44
N GLY A 70 -6.72 4.58 -3.18
CA GLY A 70 -8.09 4.40 -2.70
C GLY A 70 -8.91 5.69 -2.82
N VAL A 71 -8.34 6.83 -2.39
CA VAL A 71 -9.01 8.14 -2.52
C VAL A 71 -9.24 8.49 -3.98
N SER A 72 -8.24 8.33 -4.85
CA SER A 72 -8.31 8.74 -6.25
C SER A 72 -9.33 7.95 -7.06
N LEU A 73 -9.49 6.66 -6.72
CA LEU A 73 -10.47 5.75 -7.34
C LEU A 73 -11.82 5.75 -6.62
N SER A 74 -11.99 6.49 -5.53
CA SER A 74 -13.28 6.59 -4.85
C SER A 74 -14.33 7.24 -5.77
N PRO A 75 -15.60 6.80 -5.74
CA PRO A 75 -16.68 7.46 -6.49
C PRO A 75 -16.94 8.90 -6.06
N TYR A 76 -16.38 9.34 -4.92
CA TYR A 76 -16.46 10.70 -4.40
C TYR A 76 -15.13 11.46 -4.51
N ALA A 77 -14.15 10.94 -5.25
CA ALA A 77 -12.83 11.56 -5.37
C ALA A 77 -12.93 13.01 -5.86
N ILE A 78 -13.82 13.27 -6.82
CA ILE A 78 -14.02 14.60 -7.42
C ILE A 78 -14.53 15.64 -6.42
N ASP A 79 -15.11 15.23 -5.30
CA ASP A 79 -15.59 16.14 -4.25
C ASP A 79 -14.48 16.54 -3.28
N VAL A 80 -13.37 15.80 -3.26
CA VAL A 80 -12.27 15.96 -2.31
C VAL A 80 -11.02 16.54 -2.97
N VAL A 81 -10.72 16.11 -4.20
CA VAL A 81 -9.54 16.54 -4.96
C VAL A 81 -9.92 17.11 -6.31
N ASP A 82 -9.12 18.07 -6.78
CA ASP A 82 -9.35 18.78 -8.04
C ASP A 82 -9.20 17.85 -9.27
N THR A 83 -8.18 17.00 -9.25
CA THR A 83 -7.81 16.13 -10.36
C THR A 83 -7.54 14.71 -9.87
N PRO A 84 -8.58 13.86 -9.75
CA PRO A 84 -8.43 12.45 -9.35
C PRO A 84 -7.49 11.64 -10.26
N TYR A 85 -7.40 12.00 -11.54
CA TYR A 85 -6.47 11.39 -12.49
C TYR A 85 -5.01 11.57 -12.04
N ASP A 86 -4.58 12.81 -11.81
CA ASP A 86 -3.23 13.14 -11.33
C ASP A 86 -2.93 12.48 -9.99
N LEU A 87 -3.93 12.38 -9.12
CA LEU A 87 -3.82 11.67 -7.85
C LEU A 87 -3.59 10.17 -8.04
N THR A 88 -4.28 9.56 -9.02
CA THR A 88 -4.06 8.16 -9.40
C THR A 88 -2.66 7.97 -9.96
N VAL A 89 -2.18 8.85 -10.84
CA VAL A 89 -0.81 8.81 -11.38
C VAL A 89 0.23 8.91 -10.25
N ALA A 90 0.06 9.87 -9.33
CA ALA A 90 0.96 10.03 -8.19
C ALA A 90 0.98 8.77 -7.30
N SER A 91 -0.18 8.15 -7.08
CA SER A 91 -0.29 6.89 -6.34
C SER A 91 0.44 5.73 -7.03
N THR A 92 0.28 5.59 -8.35
CA THR A 92 0.98 4.57 -9.15
C THR A 92 2.49 4.77 -9.05
N VAL A 93 2.99 6.00 -9.22
CA VAL A 93 4.43 6.29 -9.09
C VAL A 93 4.96 5.94 -7.70
N MET A 94 4.25 6.28 -6.62
CA MET A 94 4.65 5.91 -5.25
C MET A 94 4.74 4.37 -5.07
N LEU A 95 3.75 3.64 -5.60
CA LEU A 95 3.70 2.18 -5.53
C LEU A 95 4.77 1.51 -6.41
N SER A 96 5.06 2.05 -7.59
CA SER A 96 6.13 1.55 -8.48
C SER A 96 7.50 1.79 -7.85
N VAL A 97 7.75 2.97 -7.26
CA VAL A 97 8.99 3.24 -6.49
C VAL A 97 9.12 2.28 -5.32
N HIS A 98 8.03 2.02 -4.60
CA HIS A 98 8.01 1.04 -3.53
C HIS A 98 8.38 -0.37 -4.01
N SER A 99 7.78 -0.80 -5.12
CA SER A 99 8.03 -2.10 -5.74
C SER A 99 9.49 -2.25 -6.16
N MET A 100 10.03 -1.28 -6.90
CA MET A 100 11.42 -1.28 -7.36
C MET A 100 12.41 -1.36 -6.21
N TYR A 101 12.23 -0.53 -5.17
CA TYR A 101 13.09 -0.58 -3.99
C TYR A 101 12.99 -1.93 -3.27
N SER A 102 11.77 -2.45 -3.12
CA SER A 102 11.55 -3.71 -2.40
C SER A 102 12.20 -4.89 -3.13
N VAL A 103 12.10 -4.96 -4.46
CA VAL A 103 12.81 -5.95 -5.28
C VAL A 103 14.31 -5.82 -5.10
N TYR A 104 14.87 -4.62 -5.28
CA TYR A 104 16.30 -4.37 -5.09
C TYR A 104 16.82 -4.80 -3.71
N LYS A 105 16.07 -4.48 -2.65
CA LYS A 105 16.50 -4.70 -1.26
C LYS A 105 16.27 -6.12 -0.74
N TYR A 106 15.17 -6.76 -1.16
CA TYR A 106 14.67 -7.98 -0.53
C TYR A 106 14.62 -9.20 -1.44
N TYR A 107 14.97 -9.10 -2.73
CA TYR A 107 15.01 -10.27 -3.61
C TYR A 107 15.98 -11.34 -3.08
N GLY A 108 15.53 -12.60 -3.04
CA GLY A 108 16.26 -13.72 -2.46
C GLY A 108 16.17 -13.81 -0.92
N SER A 109 15.49 -12.85 -0.27
CA SER A 109 15.23 -12.92 1.18
C SER A 109 13.88 -13.59 1.47
N PRO A 110 13.59 -13.93 2.74
CA PRO A 110 12.27 -14.44 3.13
C PRO A 110 11.09 -13.49 2.81
N ASN A 111 11.35 -12.19 2.60
CA ASN A 111 10.30 -11.22 2.27
C ASN A 111 9.94 -11.22 0.78
N ILE A 112 10.93 -11.41 -0.10
CA ILE A 112 10.72 -11.59 -1.55
C ILE A 112 11.56 -12.80 -1.99
N PRO A 113 10.97 -14.01 -1.94
CA PRO A 113 11.64 -15.22 -2.33
C PRO A 113 12.09 -15.19 -3.80
N GLU A 114 13.09 -15.99 -4.14
CA GLU A 114 13.50 -16.17 -5.54
C GLU A 114 12.34 -16.71 -6.39
N ALA A 115 12.32 -16.35 -7.67
CA ALA A 115 11.26 -16.75 -8.60
C ALA A 115 11.11 -18.28 -8.70
N SER A 116 12.23 -19.01 -8.66
CA SER A 116 12.28 -20.48 -8.64
C SER A 116 11.48 -21.09 -7.47
N SER A 117 11.46 -20.42 -6.31
CA SER A 117 10.77 -20.92 -5.12
C SER A 117 9.25 -20.91 -5.25
N PHE A 118 8.68 -20.12 -6.15
CA PHE A 118 7.22 -20.04 -6.32
C PHE A 118 6.61 -21.35 -6.83
N LEU A 119 7.41 -22.23 -7.44
CA LEU A 119 6.98 -23.58 -7.83
C LEU A 119 6.50 -24.41 -6.64
N ASN A 120 7.02 -24.15 -5.44
CA ASN A 120 6.69 -24.89 -4.22
C ASN A 120 5.55 -24.22 -3.42
N ILE A 121 4.82 -23.25 -3.98
CA ILE A 121 3.77 -22.51 -3.25
C ILE A 121 2.66 -23.43 -2.70
N VAL A 122 2.33 -24.50 -3.42
CA VAL A 122 1.31 -25.48 -3.00
C VAL A 122 1.80 -26.30 -1.80
N GLU A 123 3.10 -26.61 -1.74
CA GLU A 123 3.71 -27.33 -0.62
C GLU A 123 3.74 -26.44 0.62
N ASP A 124 4.16 -25.18 0.47
CA ASP A 124 4.15 -24.20 1.56
C ASP A 124 2.73 -23.99 2.12
N ALA A 125 1.72 -23.97 1.25
CA ALA A 125 0.31 -23.84 1.65
C ALA A 125 -0.17 -25.00 2.52
N LYS A 126 0.37 -26.21 2.29
CA LYS A 126 0.06 -27.42 3.07
C LYS A 126 0.95 -27.59 4.30
N SER A 127 1.94 -26.72 4.48
CA SER A 127 2.88 -26.85 5.60
C SER A 127 2.20 -26.56 6.94
N GLU A 128 2.41 -27.46 7.90
CA GLU A 128 2.02 -27.25 9.30
C GLU A 128 3.04 -26.40 10.07
N SER A 129 4.22 -26.19 9.49
CA SER A 129 5.29 -25.39 10.11
C SER A 129 4.99 -23.89 10.03
N SER A 130 5.38 -23.14 11.06
CA SER A 130 5.23 -21.68 11.07
C SER A 130 6.02 -21.01 9.96
N SER A 131 7.20 -21.52 9.62
CA SER A 131 8.04 -21.03 8.52
C SER A 131 7.37 -21.26 7.16
N GLY A 132 6.83 -22.45 6.89
CA GLY A 132 6.13 -22.76 5.65
C GLY A 132 4.88 -21.91 5.45
N GLN A 133 4.09 -21.71 6.52
CA GLN A 133 2.91 -20.84 6.45
C GLN A 133 3.28 -19.37 6.19
N VAL A 134 4.35 -18.86 6.79
CA VAL A 134 4.84 -17.51 6.52
C VAL A 134 5.36 -17.41 5.08
N ALA A 135 6.11 -18.40 4.60
CA ALA A 135 6.58 -18.43 3.22
C ALA A 135 5.42 -18.41 2.20
N PHE A 136 4.38 -19.20 2.43
CA PHE A 136 3.16 -19.17 1.62
C PHE A 136 2.53 -17.78 1.58
N LYS A 137 2.30 -17.17 2.76
CA LYS A 137 1.72 -15.82 2.87
C LYS A 137 2.56 -14.78 2.11
N ARG A 138 3.90 -14.84 2.21
CA ARG A 138 4.80 -13.93 1.48
C ARG A 138 4.72 -14.13 -0.03
N LYS A 139 4.67 -15.37 -0.52
CA LYS A 139 4.49 -15.66 -1.95
C LYS A 139 3.15 -15.13 -2.47
N VAL A 140 2.05 -15.39 -1.77
CA VAL A 140 0.73 -14.85 -2.14
C VAL A 140 0.72 -13.31 -2.13
N SER A 141 1.36 -12.70 -1.12
CA SER A 141 1.52 -11.25 -1.08
C SER A 141 2.25 -10.72 -2.31
N VAL A 142 3.39 -11.31 -2.70
CA VAL A 142 4.15 -10.86 -3.87
C VAL A 142 3.33 -11.02 -5.16
N LEU A 143 2.64 -12.14 -5.35
CA LEU A 143 1.79 -12.36 -6.54
C LEU A 143 0.66 -11.33 -6.64
N THR A 144 -0.03 -11.05 -5.53
CA THR A 144 -1.10 -10.04 -5.49
C THR A 144 -0.55 -8.63 -5.73
N GLY A 145 0.61 -8.30 -5.17
CA GLY A 145 1.28 -7.02 -5.40
C GLY A 145 1.72 -6.83 -6.87
N MET A 146 2.30 -7.86 -7.48
CA MET A 146 2.67 -7.83 -8.90
C MET A 146 1.46 -7.69 -9.82
N ALA A 147 0.36 -8.39 -9.52
CA ALA A 147 -0.87 -8.27 -10.30
C ALA A 147 -1.49 -6.87 -10.18
N ALA A 148 -1.51 -6.29 -8.97
CA ALA A 148 -1.96 -4.91 -8.75
C ALA A 148 -1.11 -3.90 -9.53
N ALA A 149 0.22 -4.01 -9.42
CA ALA A 149 1.15 -3.15 -10.16
C ALA A 149 0.97 -3.29 -11.68
N GLY A 150 0.82 -4.51 -12.19
CA GLY A 150 0.58 -4.77 -13.61
C GLY A 150 -0.69 -4.10 -14.13
N ILE A 151 -1.78 -4.09 -13.36
CA ILE A 151 -3.02 -3.37 -13.72
C ILE A 151 -2.76 -1.85 -13.79
N LEU A 152 -2.09 -1.30 -12.78
CA LEU A 152 -1.81 0.14 -12.71
C LEU A 152 -0.86 0.60 -13.81
N ASP A 153 0.18 -0.17 -14.10
CA ASP A 153 1.15 0.11 -15.16
C ASP A 153 0.50 -0.03 -16.54
N ALA A 154 -0.31 -1.06 -16.77
CA ALA A 154 -1.05 -1.22 -18.02
C ALA A 154 -2.01 -0.06 -18.26
N TRP A 155 -2.67 0.44 -17.22
CA TRP A 155 -3.49 1.65 -17.31
C TRP A 155 -2.65 2.89 -17.60
N LEU A 156 -1.57 3.12 -16.85
CA LEU A 156 -0.73 4.30 -16.98
C LEU A 156 -0.10 4.42 -18.38
N LEU A 157 0.27 3.27 -18.97
CA LEU A 157 0.84 3.18 -20.32
C LEU A 157 -0.22 3.18 -21.44
N GLY A 158 -1.51 3.27 -21.10
CA GLY A 158 -2.60 3.33 -22.08
C GLY A 158 -2.93 1.99 -22.75
N PHE A 159 -2.44 0.86 -22.23
CA PHE A 159 -2.79 -0.48 -22.72
C PHE A 159 -4.20 -0.92 -22.31
N MET A 160 -4.75 -0.33 -21.25
CA MET A 160 -6.14 -0.55 -20.85
C MET A 160 -6.77 0.68 -20.17
N PRO A 161 -8.10 0.88 -20.27
CA PRO A 161 -8.78 1.93 -19.53
C PRO A 161 -8.94 1.56 -18.04
N MET A 162 -9.01 2.56 -17.15
CA MET A 162 -9.38 2.37 -15.74
C MET A 162 -10.91 2.22 -15.62
N SER A 163 -11.42 1.05 -15.96
CA SER A 163 -12.80 0.64 -15.70
C SER A 163 -13.08 0.37 -14.22
N TYR A 164 -14.36 0.24 -13.83
CA TYR A 164 -14.74 -0.21 -12.48
C TYR A 164 -14.08 -1.54 -12.10
N GLY A 165 -14.05 -2.51 -13.02
CA GLY A 165 -13.44 -3.82 -12.78
C GLY A 165 -11.95 -3.70 -12.47
N SER A 166 -11.19 -3.01 -13.31
CA SER A 166 -9.74 -2.80 -13.08
C SER A 166 -9.44 -2.01 -11.81
N ALA A 167 -10.26 -0.98 -11.49
CA ALA A 167 -10.10 -0.21 -10.27
C ALA A 167 -10.34 -1.06 -9.01
N ILE A 168 -11.44 -1.81 -8.97
CA ILE A 168 -11.76 -2.73 -7.86
C ILE A 168 -10.68 -3.81 -7.73
N SER A 169 -10.21 -4.39 -8.85
CA SER A 169 -9.14 -5.38 -8.84
C SER A 169 -7.83 -4.81 -8.31
N ALA A 170 -7.40 -3.63 -8.75
CA ALA A 170 -6.18 -2.98 -8.27
C ALA A 170 -6.24 -2.70 -6.77
N LEU A 171 -7.35 -2.14 -6.28
CA LEU A 171 -7.56 -1.86 -4.85
C LEU A 171 -7.57 -3.15 -4.03
N THR A 172 -8.27 -4.19 -4.50
CA THR A 172 -8.37 -5.48 -3.80
C THR A 172 -7.02 -6.18 -3.72
N LEU A 173 -6.33 -6.30 -4.85
CA LEU A 173 -5.02 -6.97 -4.94
C LEU A 173 -3.95 -6.21 -4.15
N GLY A 174 -3.94 -4.86 -4.23
CA GLY A 174 -3.03 -4.04 -3.41
C GLY A 174 -3.31 -4.16 -1.91
N THR A 175 -4.58 -4.23 -1.51
CA THR A 175 -4.97 -4.45 -0.11
C THR A 175 -4.60 -5.86 0.38
N LEU A 176 -4.80 -6.88 -0.45
CA LEU A 176 -4.39 -8.26 -0.15
C LEU A 176 -2.87 -8.38 -0.04
N HIS A 177 -2.11 -7.73 -0.93
CA HIS A 177 -0.66 -7.65 -0.84
C HIS A 177 -0.24 -7.14 0.55
N PHE A 178 -0.80 -6.01 0.98
CA PHE A 178 -0.52 -5.44 2.30
C PHE A 178 -0.97 -6.34 3.46
N TYR A 179 -2.16 -6.94 3.37
CA TYR A 179 -2.70 -7.88 4.37
C TYR A 179 -1.75 -9.05 4.59
N PHE A 180 -1.32 -9.71 3.51
CA PHE A 180 -0.46 -10.87 3.60
C PHE A 180 0.97 -10.52 4.04
N MET A 181 1.42 -9.27 3.88
CA MET A 181 2.69 -8.80 4.48
C MET A 181 2.60 -8.64 6.01
N GLU A 182 1.47 -8.17 6.53
CA GLU A 182 1.33 -7.82 7.94
C GLU A 182 0.75 -8.94 8.81
N VAL A 183 0.15 -9.97 8.20
CA VAL A 183 -0.37 -11.13 8.93
C VAL A 183 0.79 -12.01 9.43
N THR A 184 0.79 -12.29 10.73
CA THR A 184 1.77 -13.18 11.38
C THR A 184 1.41 -14.65 11.17
N TYR A 185 2.29 -15.57 11.59
CA TYR A 185 2.04 -17.01 11.46
C TYR A 185 0.72 -17.42 12.14
N ASN A 186 0.45 -16.88 13.34
CA ASN A 186 -0.78 -17.14 14.12
C ASN A 186 -2.03 -16.36 13.62
N GLY A 187 -1.97 -15.70 12.46
CA GLY A 187 -3.12 -15.00 11.88
C GLY A 187 -3.43 -13.63 12.48
N SER A 188 -2.61 -13.12 13.39
CA SER A 188 -2.77 -11.77 13.92
C SER A 188 -2.22 -10.72 12.95
N LEU A 189 -2.83 -9.54 12.91
CA LEU A 189 -2.31 -8.41 12.14
C LEU A 189 -1.34 -7.58 12.98
N ALA A 190 -0.09 -7.46 12.55
CA ALA A 190 0.96 -6.74 13.27
C ALA A 190 1.10 -5.26 12.85
N VAL A 191 -0.01 -4.61 12.51
CA VAL A 191 -0.05 -3.28 11.87
C VAL A 191 0.01 -2.17 12.94
N ARG A 192 0.69 -1.05 12.64
CA ARG A 192 0.64 0.17 13.48
C ARG A 192 -0.75 0.83 13.33
N PRO A 193 -1.31 1.53 14.34
CA PRO A 193 -2.65 2.11 14.25
C PRO A 193 -2.92 2.95 12.99
N PHE A 194 -2.00 3.84 12.63
CA PHE A 194 -2.14 4.66 11.43
C PHE A 194 -2.00 3.86 10.11
N GLY A 195 -1.33 2.71 10.16
CA GLY A 195 -1.24 1.77 9.03
C GLY A 195 -2.59 1.19 8.62
N PHE A 196 -3.58 1.13 9.52
CA PHE A 196 -4.92 0.63 9.18
C PHE A 196 -5.66 1.49 8.15
N LEU A 197 -5.27 2.76 7.98
CA LEU A 197 -5.86 3.61 6.96
C LEU A 197 -5.59 3.08 5.53
N ALA A 198 -4.46 2.40 5.32
CA ALA A 198 -4.13 1.75 4.05
C ALA A 198 -4.93 0.44 3.82
N PHE A 199 -5.68 -0.05 4.81
CA PHE A 199 -6.73 -1.06 4.62
C PHE A 199 -8.09 -0.39 4.39
N ALA A 200 -8.46 0.51 5.29
CA ALA A 200 -9.82 1.06 5.33
C ALA A 200 -10.18 1.83 4.04
N VAL A 201 -9.28 2.71 3.58
CA VAL A 201 -9.57 3.60 2.45
C VAL A 201 -9.77 2.83 1.14
N PRO A 202 -8.86 1.92 0.72
CA PRO A 202 -9.08 1.09 -0.46
C PRO A 202 -10.34 0.21 -0.38
N ILE A 203 -10.63 -0.38 0.79
CA ILE A 203 -11.80 -1.24 0.97
C ILE A 203 -13.10 -0.45 0.78
N VAL A 204 -13.23 0.69 1.46
CA VAL A 204 -14.41 1.55 1.36
C VAL A 204 -14.59 2.05 -0.08
N SER A 205 -13.49 2.43 -0.74
CA SER A 205 -13.53 2.90 -2.12
C SER A 205 -13.92 1.79 -3.10
N GLY A 206 -13.39 0.58 -2.92
CA GLY A 206 -13.77 -0.60 -3.70
C GLY A 206 -15.24 -0.98 -3.54
N ILE A 207 -15.78 -0.93 -2.30
CA ILE A 207 -17.21 -1.15 -2.05
C ILE A 207 -18.04 -0.06 -2.74
N GLY A 208 -17.64 1.22 -2.63
CA GLY A 208 -18.32 2.33 -3.29
C GLY A 208 -18.36 2.18 -4.81
N LEU A 209 -17.25 1.77 -5.43
CA LEU A 209 -17.18 1.46 -6.85
C LEU A 209 -18.08 0.29 -7.24
N ALA A 210 -18.09 -0.79 -6.45
CA ALA A 210 -18.94 -1.94 -6.71
C ALA A 210 -20.44 -1.57 -6.65
N VAL A 211 -20.84 -0.77 -5.67
CA VAL A 211 -22.21 -0.26 -5.57
C VAL A 211 -22.56 0.60 -6.79
N ARG A 212 -21.68 1.52 -7.21
CA ARG A 212 -21.89 2.34 -8.42
C ARG A 212 -21.96 1.51 -9.70
N TYR A 213 -21.20 0.42 -9.79
CA TYR A 213 -21.25 -0.48 -10.93
C TYR A 213 -22.58 -1.25 -11.02
N LEU A 214 -23.16 -1.61 -9.87
CA LEU A 214 -24.42 -2.36 -9.82
C LEU A 214 -25.68 -1.49 -10.00
N THR A 215 -25.58 -0.17 -9.81
CA THR A 215 -26.73 0.75 -9.86
C THR A 215 -26.81 1.60 -11.12
N ASN A 216 -25.80 1.55 -12.00
CA ASN A 216 -25.82 2.15 -13.34
C ASN A 216 -25.96 1.06 -14.40
#